data_AF-A0A7X8IG19-F1
#
_entry.id   AF-A0A7X8IG19-F1
#
_cell.length_a   1.000
_cell.length_b   1.000
_cell.length_c   1.000
_cell.angle_alpha   90.00
_cell.angle_beta   90.00
_cell.angle_gamma   90.00
#
_symmetry.space_group_name_H-M   'P 1'
#
loop_
_entity.id
_entity.type
_entity.pdbx_description
1 polymer ?
#
loop_
_entity_poly.entity_id
_entity_poly.type
_entity_poly.pdbx_seq_one_letter_code
_entity_poly.pdbx_strand_id
1 'polypeptide(L)'
;MKKRKYILCIYALIILLTVSCKKNYDLRNEKSAADQIVEDLKTKKIIFISENHDEVYPIIFLTEHLEKFYEEGLRYIFLEAGDDGFLGDTNLSDYTFNIVPPWSTFACKYEQHLMEIEIQRINNVHKDAPIKVIWPEHNLVLPNSRDVSIILNCRDNHIQKEIIDVLEKSKPEEKAIVFYGSAHGSKTPEQNYAKHELNPNWKTIGVYLSEYYGSNFSSFFLDYFKPYKKEKSVFSKNNTCVTLSEQNLTNYVPEEYKSKYDYFCVYKEAIFGVIYPYINDVKIKIALKNKVNKIQSEKPEDKNAETETFGIIENLLFVYYQKYAQTNNQKQEIGELEKYIEFLYSYGWIEDYLYEPANDERIGYVLCNMNRAKKIAPNNDIWPQYWISYFETEKAKYSGKKNDYKKALAEWNKLLENDLLYASPVLKLTYQKISMCEEKLGNTEKSQYYRQKE
;
A
#
# COMPACT_ATOMS: atom_id res chain seq x y z
N MET A 1 59.98 -16.73 8.82
CA MET A 1 58.80 -16.38 9.64
C MET A 1 58.34 -14.92 9.54
N LYS A 2 59.23 -13.90 9.58
CA LYS A 2 58.82 -12.48 9.54
C LYS A 2 58.02 -12.06 8.29
N LYS A 3 58.37 -12.55 7.09
CA LYS A 3 57.63 -12.26 5.84
C LYS A 3 56.18 -12.77 5.83
N ARG A 4 55.88 -13.94 6.42
CA ARG A 4 54.52 -14.50 6.47
C ARG A 4 53.60 -13.70 7.42
N LYS A 5 54.14 -13.16 8.52
CA LYS A 5 53.39 -12.28 9.44
C LYS A 5 53.00 -10.95 8.78
N TYR A 6 53.89 -10.38 7.96
CA TYR A 6 53.61 -9.15 7.21
C TYR A 6 52.49 -9.33 6.18
N ILE A 7 52.52 -10.45 5.44
CA ILE A 7 51.47 -10.77 4.45
C ILE A 7 50.12 -10.97 5.15
N LEU A 8 50.07 -11.69 6.27
CA LEU A 8 48.85 -11.86 7.07
C LEU A 8 48.30 -10.53 7.63
N CYS A 9 49.16 -9.61 8.08
CA CYS A 9 48.71 -8.28 8.51
C CYS A 9 48.16 -7.43 7.36
N ILE A 10 48.77 -7.49 6.17
CA ILE A 10 48.27 -6.77 4.99
C ILE A 10 46.92 -7.35 4.54
N TYR A 11 46.77 -8.67 4.50
CA TYR A 11 45.48 -9.30 4.20
C TYR A 11 44.43 -8.98 5.26
N ALA A 12 44.78 -8.98 6.55
CA ALA A 12 43.85 -8.56 7.60
C ALA A 12 43.45 -7.09 7.48
N LEU A 13 44.38 -6.19 7.09
CA LEU A 13 44.10 -4.78 6.85
C LEU A 13 43.21 -4.57 5.62
N ILE A 14 43.46 -5.30 4.52
CA ILE A 14 42.64 -5.27 3.31
C ILE A 14 41.23 -5.84 3.60
N ILE A 15 41.13 -6.90 4.39
CA ILE A 15 39.84 -7.46 4.84
C ILE A 15 39.12 -6.46 5.75
N LEU A 16 39.80 -5.81 6.71
CA LEU A 16 39.22 -4.77 7.55
C LEU A 16 38.76 -3.53 6.75
N LEU A 17 39.51 -3.14 5.71
CA LEU A 17 39.16 -2.06 4.80
C LEU A 17 38.00 -2.42 3.85
N THR A 18 37.80 -3.70 3.54
CA THR A 18 36.71 -4.17 2.66
C THR A 18 35.45 -4.60 3.42
N VAL A 19 35.51 -4.82 4.74
CA VAL A 19 34.39 -5.34 5.54
C VAL A 19 33.42 -4.27 6.05
N SER A 20 33.70 -2.96 6.02
CA SER A 20 32.72 -1.99 6.56
C SER A 20 32.77 -0.56 6.01
N CYS A 21 32.73 -0.36 4.69
CA CYS A 21 32.22 0.90 4.16
C CYS A 21 30.70 0.80 4.02
N LYS A 22 29.98 0.90 5.16
CA LYS A 22 28.55 1.21 5.09
C LYS A 22 28.41 2.62 4.53
N LYS A 23 27.67 2.80 3.44
CA LYS A 23 27.41 4.11 2.86
C LYS A 23 26.42 4.81 3.78
N ASN A 24 26.88 5.89 4.42
CA ASN A 24 26.04 6.70 5.31
C ASN A 24 25.54 7.92 4.53
N TYR A 25 24.22 8.07 4.46
CA TYR A 25 23.56 9.24 3.92
C TYR A 25 23.16 10.16 5.08
N ASP A 26 23.79 11.33 5.18
CA ASP A 26 23.42 12.33 6.17
C ASP A 26 22.35 13.26 5.57
N LEU A 27 21.13 13.11 6.07
CA LEU A 27 19.95 13.83 5.62
C LEU A 27 19.47 14.86 6.66
N ARG A 28 20.25 15.09 7.74
CA ARG A 28 19.83 15.97 8.84
C ARG A 28 19.66 17.43 8.44
N ASN A 29 20.41 17.87 7.43
CA ASN A 29 20.39 19.23 6.93
C ASN A 29 19.52 19.38 5.67
N GLU A 30 18.89 18.29 5.22
CA GLU A 30 18.00 18.33 4.07
C GLU A 30 16.69 19.04 4.43
N LYS A 31 16.17 19.77 3.46
CA LYS A 31 14.95 20.55 3.60
C LYS A 31 13.74 19.62 3.69
N SER A 32 12.76 19.96 4.53
CA SER A 32 11.47 19.28 4.55
C SER A 32 10.83 19.28 3.17
N ALA A 33 10.29 18.14 2.74
CA ALA A 33 9.54 18.06 1.49
C ALA A 33 8.31 18.99 1.50
N ALA A 34 7.62 19.08 2.65
CA ALA A 34 6.46 19.95 2.80
C ALA A 34 6.83 21.43 2.64
N ASP A 35 7.97 21.85 3.19
CA ASP A 35 8.45 23.24 3.07
C ASP A 35 8.85 23.56 1.63
N GLN A 36 9.43 22.60 0.89
CA GLN A 36 9.72 22.76 -0.54
C GLN A 36 8.44 22.88 -1.38
N ILE A 37 7.42 22.08 -1.08
CA ILE A 37 6.10 22.15 -1.75
C ILE A 37 5.43 23.51 -1.46
N VAL A 38 5.48 23.99 -0.22
CA VAL A 38 4.98 25.31 0.19
C VAL A 38 5.64 26.43 -0.61
N GLU A 39 6.96 26.39 -0.80
CA GLU A 39 7.67 27.37 -1.62
C GLU A 39 7.29 27.31 -3.10
N ASP A 40 7.09 26.11 -3.62
CA ASP A 40 6.61 25.93 -4.99
C ASP A 40 5.18 26.44 -5.15
N LEU A 41 4.26 26.20 -4.20
CA LEU A 41 2.87 26.68 -4.28
C LEU A 41 2.79 28.21 -4.32
N LYS A 42 3.72 28.92 -3.66
CA LYS A 42 3.80 30.39 -3.71
C LYS A 42 3.98 30.93 -5.13
N THR A 43 4.70 30.20 -5.98
CA THR A 43 5.16 30.70 -7.28
C THR A 43 4.58 29.95 -8.47
N LYS A 44 4.27 28.66 -8.31
CA LYS A 44 3.79 27.75 -9.35
C LYS A 44 2.27 27.67 -9.32
N LYS A 45 1.65 27.30 -10.45
CA LYS A 45 0.19 27.14 -10.56
C LYS A 45 -0.25 25.75 -10.12
N ILE A 46 0.58 24.76 -10.43
CA ILE A 46 0.26 23.35 -10.28
C ILE A 46 1.51 22.58 -9.85
N ILE A 47 1.31 21.63 -8.94
CA ILE A 47 2.36 20.71 -8.48
C ILE A 47 1.85 19.29 -8.68
N PHE A 48 2.70 18.42 -9.21
CA PHE A 48 2.49 16.98 -9.18
C PHE A 48 3.23 16.37 -7.98
N ILE A 49 2.53 15.59 -7.17
CA ILE A 49 3.11 14.80 -6.07
C ILE A 49 2.84 13.34 -6.38
N SER A 50 3.89 12.53 -6.44
CA SER A 50 3.74 11.11 -6.68
C SER A 50 3.11 10.37 -5.50
N GLU A 51 2.21 9.46 -5.83
CA GLU A 51 1.71 8.40 -4.97
C GLU A 51 2.38 7.08 -5.38
N ASN A 52 2.68 6.23 -4.41
CA ASN A 52 3.05 4.85 -4.66
C ASN A 52 1.90 3.95 -4.20
N HIS A 53 1.32 3.17 -5.13
CA HIS A 53 0.13 2.35 -4.88
C HIS A 53 0.32 1.29 -3.79
N ASP A 54 1.56 0.91 -3.52
CA ASP A 54 1.87 -0.11 -2.52
C ASP A 54 1.94 0.47 -1.09
N GLU A 55 1.88 1.80 -0.89
CA GLU A 55 2.07 2.42 0.43
C GLU A 55 1.17 3.63 0.68
N VAL A 56 0.90 3.94 1.95
CA VAL A 56 -0.04 4.99 2.34
C VAL A 56 0.65 6.26 2.84
N TYR A 57 1.97 6.24 3.01
CA TYR A 57 2.71 7.41 3.49
C TYR A 57 2.45 8.69 2.68
N PRO A 58 2.43 8.66 1.33
CA PRO A 58 2.16 9.87 0.55
C PRO A 58 0.79 10.50 0.87
N ILE A 59 -0.23 9.69 1.18
CA ILE A 59 -1.57 10.16 1.59
C ILE A 59 -1.53 10.78 2.99
N ILE A 60 -0.85 10.15 3.94
CA ILE A 60 -0.64 10.68 5.29
C ILE A 60 0.11 12.02 5.22
N PHE A 61 1.20 12.07 4.45
CA PHE A 61 2.00 13.27 4.22
C PHE A 61 1.15 14.41 3.65
N LEU A 62 0.33 14.13 2.64
CA LEU A 62 -0.57 15.12 2.05
C LEU A 62 -1.60 15.62 3.09
N THR A 63 -2.18 14.71 3.88
CA THR A 63 -3.17 15.02 4.92
C THR A 63 -2.58 15.89 6.04
N GLU A 64 -1.43 15.52 6.60
CA GLU A 64 -0.76 16.24 7.69
C GLU A 64 -0.29 17.65 7.32
N HIS A 65 -0.16 17.94 6.02
CA HIS A 65 0.34 19.21 5.51
C HIS A 65 -0.72 20.00 4.73
N LEU A 66 -1.95 19.49 4.67
CA LEU A 66 -2.98 20.05 3.83
C LEU A 66 -3.33 21.50 4.20
N GLU A 67 -3.41 21.82 5.50
CA GLU A 67 -3.67 23.18 5.97
C GLU A 67 -2.57 24.16 5.53
N LYS A 68 -1.29 23.76 5.61
CA LYS A 68 -0.17 24.57 5.11
C LYS A 68 -0.27 24.80 3.60
N PHE A 69 -0.63 23.79 2.84
CA PHE A 69 -0.80 23.93 1.39
C PHE A 69 -2.00 24.81 1.04
N TYR A 70 -3.08 24.72 1.83
CA TYR A 70 -4.26 25.57 1.70
C TYR A 70 -3.95 27.06 1.93
N GLU A 71 -3.14 27.37 2.95
CA GLU A 71 -2.68 28.74 3.25
C GLU A 71 -1.92 29.36 2.08
N GLU A 72 -1.21 28.55 1.28
CA GLU A 72 -0.47 28.98 0.10
C GLU A 72 -1.28 28.95 -1.20
N GLY A 73 -2.61 28.85 -1.09
CA GLY A 73 -3.54 29.00 -2.21
C GLY A 73 -4.03 27.70 -2.84
N LEU A 74 -3.72 26.52 -2.28
CA LEU A 74 -4.28 25.25 -2.77
C LEU A 74 -5.81 25.28 -2.74
N ARG A 75 -6.45 25.12 -3.90
CA ARG A 75 -7.92 25.02 -4.03
C ARG A 75 -8.38 23.83 -4.88
N TYR A 76 -7.48 23.19 -5.61
CA TYR A 76 -7.80 22.03 -6.44
C TYR A 76 -6.89 20.85 -6.09
N ILE A 77 -7.48 19.69 -5.85
CA ILE A 77 -6.75 18.43 -5.70
C ILE A 77 -7.28 17.48 -6.78
N PHE A 78 -6.39 17.02 -7.65
CA PHE A 78 -6.71 16.02 -8.67
C PHE A 78 -6.23 14.64 -8.20
N LEU A 79 -7.14 13.67 -8.14
CA LEU A 79 -6.87 12.32 -7.63
C LEU A 79 -7.00 11.24 -8.73
N GLU A 80 -6.20 10.19 -8.60
CA GLU A 80 -6.24 8.99 -9.46
C GLU A 80 -7.43 8.09 -9.14
N ALA A 81 -8.03 7.52 -10.20
CA ALA A 81 -9.18 6.60 -10.19
C ALA A 81 -10.48 7.18 -9.55
N GLY A 82 -11.54 7.19 -10.36
CA GLY A 82 -12.91 7.49 -9.92
C GLY A 82 -13.66 6.28 -9.38
N ASP A 83 -13.00 5.33 -8.72
CA ASP A 83 -13.69 4.22 -8.04
C ASP A 83 -14.23 4.72 -6.69
N ASP A 84 -15.42 5.30 -6.79
CA ASP A 84 -16.45 5.53 -5.79
C ASP A 84 -16.01 5.61 -4.32
N GLY A 85 -16.00 6.86 -3.84
CA GLY A 85 -16.05 7.17 -2.42
C GLY A 85 -14.97 8.16 -2.03
N PHE A 86 -15.12 9.41 -2.43
CA PHE A 86 -14.41 10.49 -1.73
C PHE A 86 -15.31 11.61 -1.25
N LEU A 87 -16.18 12.16 -2.09
CA LEU A 87 -17.13 13.19 -1.63
C LEU A 87 -18.48 13.03 -2.32
N GLY A 88 -19.30 12.14 -1.76
CA GLY A 88 -20.75 12.30 -1.78
C GLY A 88 -21.55 11.74 -2.95
N ASP A 89 -20.98 10.89 -3.82
CA ASP A 89 -21.81 10.29 -4.86
C ASP A 89 -22.78 9.24 -4.29
N THR A 90 -24.04 9.34 -4.68
CA THR A 90 -25.18 8.62 -4.07
C THR A 90 -25.53 7.33 -4.81
N ASN A 91 -24.86 7.03 -5.92
CA ASN A 91 -25.14 5.87 -6.75
C ASN A 91 -24.28 4.66 -6.38
N LEU A 92 -24.58 4.09 -5.21
CA LEU A 92 -24.00 2.84 -4.68
C LEU A 92 -24.22 1.60 -5.58
N SER A 93 -24.99 1.72 -6.68
CA SER A 93 -25.28 0.61 -7.59
C SER A 93 -24.13 0.26 -8.51
N ASP A 94 -23.20 1.19 -8.75
CA ASP A 94 -22.09 1.03 -9.70
C ASP A 94 -20.74 0.77 -9.01
N TYR A 95 -20.76 0.64 -7.67
CA TYR A 95 -19.57 0.42 -6.84
C TYR A 95 -18.81 -0.86 -7.24
N THR A 96 -17.66 -0.67 -7.90
CA THR A 96 -16.69 -1.72 -8.18
C THR A 96 -15.78 -1.93 -6.97
N PHE A 97 -16.10 -2.96 -6.17
CA PHE A 97 -15.13 -3.48 -5.21
C PHE A 97 -14.00 -4.18 -5.97
N ASN A 98 -12.90 -3.47 -6.22
CA ASN A 98 -11.63 -4.10 -6.53
C ASN A 98 -11.09 -4.77 -5.26
N ILE A 99 -11.43 -6.05 -5.08
CA ILE A 99 -11.01 -6.84 -3.91
C ILE A 99 -9.68 -7.51 -4.25
N VAL A 100 -8.60 -6.81 -3.94
CA VAL A 100 -7.26 -7.42 -3.85
C VAL A 100 -7.02 -7.92 -2.41
N PRO A 101 -6.01 -8.78 -2.17
CA PRO A 101 -5.82 -9.39 -0.87
C PRO A 101 -5.87 -8.37 0.29
N PRO A 102 -6.35 -8.76 1.49
CA PRO A 102 -6.56 -7.84 2.60
C PRO A 102 -5.38 -6.90 2.89
N TRP A 103 -4.14 -7.41 2.72
CA TRP A 103 -2.89 -6.66 2.91
C TRP A 103 -2.53 -5.65 1.81
N SER A 104 -3.29 -5.57 0.71
CA SER A 104 -2.90 -4.81 -0.49
C SER A 104 -3.78 -3.61 -0.84
N THR A 105 -5.03 -3.49 -0.33
CA THR A 105 -5.85 -2.28 -0.59
C THR A 105 -6.70 -1.76 0.54
N PHE A 106 -6.88 -2.53 1.62
CA PHE A 106 -7.80 -2.11 2.68
C PHE A 106 -7.26 -0.96 3.51
N ALA A 107 -5.95 -0.76 3.46
CA ALA A 107 -5.36 0.37 4.11
C ALA A 107 -5.62 1.67 3.38
N CYS A 108 -5.27 1.75 2.08
CA CYS A 108 -5.38 2.96 1.27
C CYS A 108 -6.71 3.73 1.46
N LYS A 109 -7.83 3.03 1.67
CA LYS A 109 -9.15 3.64 1.92
C LYS A 109 -9.28 4.40 3.24
N TYR A 110 -8.61 3.97 4.31
CA TYR A 110 -8.66 4.65 5.61
C TYR A 110 -7.86 5.95 5.60
N GLU A 111 -6.62 5.92 5.12
CA GLU A 111 -5.82 7.16 5.02
C GLU A 111 -6.45 8.14 4.03
N GLN A 112 -7.07 7.63 2.96
CA GLN A 112 -7.92 8.41 2.08
C GLN A 112 -9.08 9.10 2.83
N HIS A 113 -9.79 8.37 3.68
CA HIS A 113 -10.85 8.95 4.52
C HIS A 113 -10.33 10.01 5.51
N LEU A 114 -9.12 9.86 6.06
CA LEU A 114 -8.50 10.90 6.88
C LEU A 114 -8.26 12.18 6.07
N MET A 115 -7.80 12.04 4.83
CA MET A 115 -7.67 13.16 3.90
C MET A 115 -9.04 13.83 3.64
N GLU A 116 -10.12 13.07 3.45
CA GLU A 116 -11.48 13.61 3.29
C GLU A 116 -11.93 14.42 4.51
N ILE A 117 -11.76 13.86 5.72
CA ILE A 117 -12.14 14.53 6.97
C ILE A 117 -11.40 15.86 7.07
N GLU A 118 -10.12 15.89 6.72
CA GLU A 118 -9.31 17.09 6.79
C GLU A 118 -9.73 18.13 5.74
N ILE A 119 -10.01 17.70 4.50
CA ILE A 119 -10.59 18.57 3.47
C ILE A 119 -11.93 19.15 3.94
N GLN A 120 -12.81 18.33 4.51
CA GLN A 120 -14.10 18.76 5.05
C GLN A 120 -13.92 19.76 6.21
N ARG A 121 -12.96 19.51 7.11
CA ARG A 121 -12.63 20.42 8.21
C ARG A 121 -12.22 21.79 7.67
N ILE A 122 -11.25 21.83 6.73
CA ILE A 122 -10.78 23.07 6.10
C ILE A 122 -11.94 23.78 5.39
N ASN A 123 -12.73 23.07 4.59
CA ASN A 123 -13.86 23.64 3.86
C ASN A 123 -14.96 24.18 4.77
N ASN A 124 -15.21 23.55 5.92
CA ASN A 124 -16.18 24.03 6.90
C ASN A 124 -15.73 25.34 7.56
N VAL A 125 -14.42 25.52 7.76
CA VAL A 125 -13.82 26.77 8.26
C VAL A 125 -13.79 27.84 7.17
N HIS A 126 -13.49 27.46 5.92
CA HIS A 126 -13.26 28.37 4.80
C HIS A 126 -14.29 28.24 3.68
N LYS A 127 -15.56 28.47 4.01
CA LYS A 127 -16.70 28.24 3.09
C LYS A 127 -16.63 29.03 1.77
N ASP A 128 -16.01 30.20 1.77
CA ASP A 128 -15.93 31.08 0.59
C ASP A 128 -14.80 30.70 -0.37
N ALA A 129 -13.89 29.82 0.04
CA ALA A 129 -12.75 29.39 -0.76
C ALA A 129 -12.41 27.91 -0.52
N PRO A 130 -13.36 26.98 -0.73
CA PRO A 130 -13.16 25.57 -0.41
C PRO A 130 -12.13 24.91 -1.34
N ILE A 131 -11.46 23.89 -0.83
CA ILE A 131 -10.75 22.89 -1.63
C ILE A 131 -11.79 22.07 -2.41
N LYS A 132 -11.55 21.94 -3.72
CA LYS A 132 -12.31 21.14 -4.66
C LYS A 132 -11.49 19.92 -5.04
N VAL A 133 -12.05 18.73 -4.81
CA VAL A 133 -11.44 17.47 -5.24
C VAL A 133 -12.05 17.09 -6.58
N ILE A 134 -11.20 16.70 -7.54
CA ILE A 134 -11.59 16.42 -8.92
C ILE A 134 -10.98 15.09 -9.36
N TRP A 135 -11.78 14.28 -10.05
CA TRP A 135 -11.37 13.02 -10.68
C TRP A 135 -11.32 13.22 -12.18
N PRO A 136 -10.15 13.55 -12.75
CA PRO A 136 -10.02 13.86 -14.17
C PRO A 136 -10.14 12.62 -15.08
N GLU A 137 -10.36 11.43 -14.51
CA GLU A 137 -10.71 10.21 -15.24
C GLU A 137 -12.22 10.02 -15.40
N HIS A 138 -13.04 10.90 -14.83
CA HIS A 138 -14.48 10.78 -14.92
C HIS A 138 -14.93 10.86 -16.39
N ASN A 139 -15.73 9.88 -16.83
CA ASN A 139 -16.13 9.66 -18.23
C ASN A 139 -15.01 9.25 -19.21
N LEU A 140 -13.83 8.87 -18.71
CA LEU A 140 -12.77 8.31 -19.54
C LEU A 140 -13.23 6.99 -20.18
N VAL A 141 -13.23 6.95 -21.51
CA VAL A 141 -13.44 5.71 -22.28
C VAL A 141 -12.10 5.25 -22.81
N LEU A 142 -11.62 4.13 -22.30
CA LEU A 142 -10.36 3.54 -22.75
C LEU A 142 -10.55 2.77 -24.06
N PRO A 143 -9.56 2.80 -24.97
CA PRO A 143 -9.60 2.01 -26.18
C PRO A 143 -9.50 0.51 -25.84
N ASN A 144 -10.21 -0.33 -26.60
CA ASN A 144 -10.07 -1.79 -26.51
C ASN A 144 -8.75 -2.23 -27.17
N SER A 145 -7.62 -1.96 -26.50
CA SER A 145 -6.27 -2.28 -26.93
C SER A 145 -5.61 -3.23 -25.93
N ARG A 146 -4.74 -4.11 -26.41
CA ARG A 146 -3.85 -4.92 -25.54
C ARG A 146 -2.50 -4.24 -25.29
N ASP A 147 -2.23 -3.12 -25.95
CA ASP A 147 -1.03 -2.33 -25.73
C ASP A 147 -1.24 -1.32 -24.61
N VAL A 148 -0.55 -1.58 -23.49
CA VAL A 148 -0.58 -0.74 -22.29
C VAL A 148 -0.12 0.69 -22.61
N SER A 149 0.85 0.90 -23.51
CA SER A 149 1.30 2.25 -23.85
C SER A 149 0.23 3.05 -24.59
N ILE A 150 -0.60 2.40 -25.42
CA ILE A 150 -1.74 3.06 -26.08
C ILE A 150 -2.81 3.43 -25.05
N ILE A 151 -3.10 2.53 -24.10
CA ILE A 151 -4.06 2.77 -23.02
C ILE A 151 -3.61 3.94 -22.15
N LEU A 152 -2.35 3.91 -21.68
CA LEU A 152 -1.78 4.95 -20.83
C LEU A 152 -1.69 6.31 -21.53
N ASN A 153 -1.28 6.34 -22.80
CA ASN A 153 -1.30 7.59 -23.58
C ASN A 153 -2.71 8.15 -23.75
N CYS A 154 -3.73 7.29 -23.99
CA CYS A 154 -5.11 7.73 -24.09
C CYS A 154 -5.61 8.32 -22.76
N ARG A 155 -5.35 7.62 -21.65
CA ARG A 155 -5.68 8.02 -20.29
C ARG A 155 -5.05 9.36 -19.92
N ASP A 156 -3.73 9.47 -20.01
CA ASP A 156 -3.00 10.66 -19.58
C ASP A 156 -3.30 11.87 -20.45
N ASN A 157 -3.51 11.68 -21.76
CA ASN A 157 -3.94 12.74 -22.66
C ASN A 157 -5.36 13.25 -22.35
N HIS A 158 -6.25 12.40 -21.84
CA HIS A 158 -7.56 12.83 -21.37
C HIS A 158 -7.44 13.60 -20.06
N ILE A 159 -6.77 13.00 -19.07
CA ILE A 159 -6.61 13.57 -17.72
C ILE A 159 -5.97 14.96 -17.77
N GLN A 160 -4.89 15.13 -18.54
CA GLN A 160 -4.21 16.43 -18.63
C GLN A 160 -5.11 17.53 -19.21
N LYS A 161 -6.02 17.19 -20.16
CA LYS A 161 -6.98 18.17 -20.70
C LYS A 161 -7.97 18.60 -19.64
N GLU A 162 -8.53 17.65 -18.89
CA GLU A 162 -9.47 17.97 -17.80
C GLU A 162 -8.81 18.86 -16.74
N ILE A 163 -7.56 18.55 -16.36
CA ILE A 163 -6.78 19.38 -15.42
C ILE A 163 -6.59 20.80 -15.97
N ILE A 164 -6.14 20.94 -17.22
CA ILE A 164 -5.91 22.24 -17.85
C ILE A 164 -7.23 23.03 -17.92
N ASP A 165 -8.29 22.43 -18.45
CA ASP A 165 -9.60 23.05 -18.62
C ASP A 165 -10.20 23.57 -17.31
N VAL A 166 -9.98 22.86 -16.20
CA VAL A 166 -10.40 23.31 -14.87
C VAL A 166 -9.56 24.51 -14.44
N LEU A 167 -8.24 24.44 -14.57
CA LEU A 167 -7.34 25.48 -14.05
C LEU A 167 -7.32 26.75 -14.90
N GLU A 168 -7.63 26.71 -16.19
CA GLU A 168 -7.81 27.92 -17.00
C GLU A 168 -9.03 28.73 -16.57
N LYS A 169 -10.04 28.07 -16.02
CA LYS A 169 -11.27 28.70 -15.49
C LYS A 169 -11.13 29.12 -14.03
N SER A 170 -10.05 28.71 -13.36
CA SER A 170 -9.77 29.06 -11.96
C SER A 170 -9.22 30.48 -11.81
N LYS A 171 -9.26 31.04 -10.61
CA LYS A 171 -8.66 32.37 -10.38
C LYS A 171 -7.13 32.27 -10.41
N PRO A 172 -6.40 33.34 -10.78
CA PRO A 172 -4.93 33.30 -10.89
C PRO A 172 -4.21 32.83 -9.63
N GLU A 173 -4.72 33.22 -8.45
CA GLU A 173 -4.17 32.87 -7.14
C GLU A 173 -4.47 31.43 -6.69
N GLU A 174 -5.48 30.78 -7.27
CA GLU A 174 -5.85 29.41 -6.88
C GLU A 174 -4.84 28.40 -7.43
N LYS A 175 -4.36 27.49 -6.58
CA LYS A 175 -3.32 26.51 -6.90
C LYS A 175 -3.87 25.10 -6.92
N ALA A 176 -3.12 24.21 -7.55
CA ALA A 176 -3.48 22.81 -7.67
C ALA A 176 -2.37 21.85 -7.23
N ILE A 177 -2.79 20.73 -6.66
CA ILE A 177 -1.98 19.53 -6.51
C ILE A 177 -2.60 18.41 -7.35
N VAL A 178 -1.77 17.72 -8.13
CA VAL A 178 -2.09 16.44 -8.76
C VAL A 178 -1.43 15.35 -7.93
N PHE A 179 -2.23 14.44 -7.39
CA PHE A 179 -1.76 13.35 -6.56
C PHE A 179 -2.13 12.02 -7.21
N TYR A 180 -1.12 11.41 -7.86
CA TYR A 180 -1.25 10.31 -8.81
C TYR A 180 -0.03 9.39 -8.72
N GLY A 181 -0.17 8.16 -9.19
CA GLY A 181 0.85 7.12 -9.31
C GLY A 181 2.15 7.66 -9.92
N SER A 182 3.28 7.33 -9.30
CA SER A 182 4.54 8.04 -9.52
C SER A 182 4.96 8.20 -10.98
N ALA A 183 4.79 7.15 -11.78
CA ALA A 183 5.21 7.17 -13.19
C ALA A 183 4.48 8.24 -14.01
N HIS A 184 3.22 8.57 -13.68
CA HIS A 184 2.45 9.62 -14.35
C HIS A 184 3.05 11.02 -14.17
N GLY A 185 3.84 11.25 -13.12
CA GLY A 185 4.46 12.55 -12.82
C GLY A 185 5.76 12.84 -13.55
N SER A 186 6.30 11.86 -14.30
CA SER A 186 7.56 12.00 -15.01
C SER A 186 7.48 13.13 -16.03
N LYS A 187 8.53 13.94 -16.13
CA LYS A 187 8.70 15.02 -17.12
C LYS A 187 9.35 14.54 -18.42
N THR A 188 9.67 13.26 -18.51
CA THR A 188 10.19 12.65 -19.73
C THR A 188 9.31 11.46 -20.14
N PRO A 189 9.16 11.18 -21.45
CA PRO A 189 8.38 10.03 -21.89
C PRO A 189 8.96 8.71 -21.36
N GLU A 190 8.09 7.83 -20.88
CA GLU A 190 8.45 6.53 -20.34
C GLU A 190 8.49 5.47 -21.44
N GLN A 191 9.50 4.60 -21.41
CA GLN A 191 9.59 3.44 -22.29
C GLN A 191 8.97 2.22 -21.62
N ASN A 192 8.03 1.57 -22.30
CA ASN A 192 7.48 0.32 -21.82
C ASN A 192 8.38 -0.85 -22.25
N TYR A 193 9.21 -1.34 -21.33
CA TYR A 193 10.16 -2.43 -21.58
C TYR A 193 9.48 -3.81 -21.72
N ALA A 194 8.17 -3.91 -21.54
CA ALA A 194 7.49 -5.20 -21.48
C ALA A 194 7.57 -6.00 -22.80
N LYS A 195 7.78 -5.36 -23.95
CA LYS A 195 8.03 -6.06 -25.24
C LYS A 195 8.97 -5.24 -26.11
N HIS A 196 10.07 -5.88 -26.52
CA HIS A 196 10.89 -5.37 -27.62
C HIS A 196 10.00 -5.19 -28.86
N GLU A 197 10.06 -4.00 -29.44
CA GLU A 197 9.52 -3.57 -30.74
C GLU A 197 8.12 -2.89 -30.74
N LEU A 198 8.15 -1.62 -31.21
CA LEU A 198 7.06 -0.82 -31.82
C LEU A 198 6.02 -0.09 -30.95
N ASN A 199 6.05 -0.19 -29.62
CA ASN A 199 5.10 0.60 -28.83
C ASN A 199 5.49 2.09 -28.78
N PRO A 200 4.54 3.04 -28.91
CA PRO A 200 4.84 4.45 -28.70
C PRO A 200 5.34 4.65 -27.26
N ASN A 201 6.31 5.55 -27.09
CA ASN A 201 6.69 6.01 -25.75
C ASN A 201 5.44 6.55 -25.05
N TRP A 202 5.29 6.24 -23.77
CA TRP A 202 4.20 6.77 -22.97
C TRP A 202 4.53 8.21 -22.59
N LYS A 203 3.73 9.16 -23.11
CA LYS A 203 3.74 10.56 -22.72
C LYS A 203 2.87 10.71 -21.48
N THR A 204 3.53 10.85 -20.35
CA THR A 204 2.92 10.92 -19.02
C THR A 204 2.24 12.28 -18.79
N ILE A 205 1.35 12.35 -17.79
CA ILE A 205 0.72 13.62 -17.34
C ILE A 205 1.80 14.70 -17.10
N GLY A 206 2.89 14.36 -16.42
CA GLY A 206 3.98 15.29 -16.11
C GLY A 206 4.65 15.90 -17.34
N VAL A 207 4.79 15.17 -18.44
CA VAL A 207 5.29 15.74 -19.71
C VAL A 207 4.31 16.78 -20.24
N TYR A 208 3.01 16.47 -20.31
CA TYR A 208 2.00 17.40 -20.80
C TYR A 208 1.93 18.67 -19.97
N LEU A 209 1.88 18.54 -18.64
CA LEU A 209 1.79 19.68 -17.73
C LEU A 209 3.06 20.53 -17.74
N SER A 210 4.24 19.90 -17.84
CA SER A 210 5.51 20.62 -17.96
C SER A 210 5.62 21.40 -19.27
N GLU A 211 5.10 20.87 -20.38
CA GLU A 211 5.06 21.59 -21.66
C GLU A 211 4.07 22.77 -21.60
N TYR A 212 2.91 22.57 -20.98
CA TYR A 212 1.85 23.58 -20.94
C TYR A 212 2.15 24.74 -19.97
N TYR A 213 2.52 24.42 -18.73
CA TYR A 213 2.71 25.41 -17.67
C TYR A 213 4.16 25.89 -17.54
N GLY A 214 5.12 25.20 -18.16
CA GLY A 214 6.54 25.57 -18.11
C GLY A 214 7.03 25.72 -16.67
N SER A 215 7.57 26.90 -16.34
CA SER A 215 8.07 27.21 -14.99
C SER A 215 7.00 27.26 -13.89
N ASN A 216 5.71 27.27 -14.25
CA ASN A 216 4.58 27.25 -13.30
C ASN A 216 4.15 25.83 -12.92
N PHE A 217 4.93 24.81 -13.29
CA PHE A 217 4.74 23.42 -12.91
C PHE A 217 5.97 22.88 -12.17
N SER A 218 5.74 21.98 -11.22
CA SER A 218 6.78 21.11 -10.69
C SER A 218 6.29 19.71 -10.42
N SER A 219 7.21 18.76 -10.48
CA SER A 219 6.94 17.38 -10.10
C SER A 219 7.85 16.89 -8.97
N PHE A 220 7.22 16.25 -7.99
CA PHE A 220 7.85 15.67 -6.81
C PHE A 220 7.69 14.15 -6.87
N PHE A 221 8.81 13.44 -6.70
CA PHE A 221 8.84 12.00 -6.48
C PHE A 221 9.10 11.71 -5.01
N LEU A 222 8.13 11.13 -4.32
CA LEU A 222 8.18 10.69 -2.93
C LEU A 222 8.37 9.17 -2.93
N ASP A 223 9.43 8.71 -2.28
CA ASP A 223 9.70 7.29 -2.03
C ASP A 223 10.38 7.13 -0.67
N TYR A 224 10.34 5.94 -0.08
CA TYR A 224 11.02 5.69 1.18
C TYR A 224 12.50 5.39 0.95
N PHE A 225 13.30 5.64 1.98
CA PHE A 225 14.68 5.19 2.00
C PHE A 225 14.71 3.67 2.14
N LYS A 226 15.09 2.93 1.09
CA LYS A 226 15.22 1.46 1.12
C LYS A 226 16.54 1.08 1.79
N PRO A 227 16.55 0.59 3.05
CA PRO A 227 17.81 0.26 3.71
C PRO A 227 18.40 -1.03 3.14
N TYR A 228 19.28 -0.94 2.15
CA TYR A 228 20.08 -2.10 1.75
C TYR A 228 21.08 -2.47 2.85
N LYS A 229 21.50 -3.75 2.94
CA LYS A 229 22.37 -4.30 4.02
C LYS A 229 23.64 -3.49 4.34
N LYS A 230 24.07 -2.59 3.45
CA LYS A 230 25.26 -1.74 3.58
C LYS A 230 24.97 -0.23 3.66
N GLU A 231 23.72 0.19 3.79
CA GLU A 231 23.35 1.61 3.77
C GLU A 231 22.72 2.01 5.10
N LYS A 232 23.00 3.24 5.53
CA LYS A 232 22.32 3.88 6.67
C LYS A 232 21.99 5.30 6.30
N SER A 233 20.80 5.75 6.66
CA SER A 233 20.40 7.15 6.58
C SER A 233 20.28 7.73 7.98
N VAL A 234 20.64 9.01 8.12
CA VAL A 234 20.46 9.77 9.37
C VAL A 234 19.61 10.98 9.05
N PHE A 235 18.37 10.96 9.52
CA PHE A 235 17.44 12.08 9.40
C PHE A 235 17.51 12.96 10.64
N SER A 236 17.02 14.20 10.51
CA SER A 236 16.76 15.03 11.68
C SER A 236 15.61 14.44 12.51
N LYS A 237 15.52 14.84 13.79
CA LYS A 237 14.45 14.38 14.68
C LYS A 237 13.07 14.82 14.17
N ASN A 238 13.00 15.98 13.53
CA ASN A 238 11.75 16.65 13.17
C ASN A 238 11.32 16.42 11.71
N ASN A 239 12.22 15.96 10.83
CA ASN A 239 11.88 15.71 9.44
C ASN A 239 11.61 14.22 9.23
N THR A 240 10.40 13.89 8.80
CA THR A 240 9.98 12.53 8.41
C THR A 240 10.13 12.30 6.92
N CYS A 241 9.99 13.35 6.11
CA CYS A 241 10.25 13.40 4.66
C CYS A 241 11.09 14.62 4.28
N VAL A 242 12.13 14.42 3.48
CA VAL A 242 13.05 15.49 3.05
C VAL A 242 13.29 15.48 1.56
N THR A 243 13.57 16.65 0.97
CA THR A 243 14.02 16.80 -0.41
C THR A 243 15.53 16.56 -0.47
N LEU A 244 16.00 15.72 -1.39
CA LEU A 244 17.42 15.43 -1.55
C LEU A 244 18.15 16.62 -2.18
N SER A 245 19.25 17.05 -1.55
CA SER A 245 20.25 17.93 -2.18
C SER A 245 20.90 17.27 -3.40
N GLU A 246 21.49 18.07 -4.28
CA GLU A 246 22.21 17.58 -5.47
C GLU A 246 23.28 16.52 -5.13
N GLN A 247 23.97 16.71 -4.00
CA GLN A 247 24.96 15.76 -3.49
C GLN A 247 24.32 14.40 -3.15
N ASN A 248 23.21 14.39 -2.41
CA ASN A 248 22.56 13.14 -2.02
C ASN A 248 21.78 12.51 -3.18
N LEU A 249 21.17 13.31 -4.03
CA LEU A 249 20.50 12.89 -5.27
C LEU A 249 21.48 12.15 -6.19
N THR A 250 22.70 12.68 -6.37
CA THR A 250 23.74 12.01 -7.18
C THR A 250 24.14 10.64 -6.64
N ASN A 251 24.05 10.47 -5.32
CA ASN A 251 24.47 9.25 -4.64
C ASN A 251 23.35 8.21 -4.49
N TYR A 252 22.09 8.62 -4.54
CA TYR A 252 20.93 7.78 -4.22
C TYR A 252 20.09 7.44 -5.45
N VAL A 253 19.90 8.41 -6.35
CA VAL A 253 19.02 8.27 -7.50
C VAL A 253 19.83 7.84 -8.72
N PRO A 254 19.46 6.75 -9.43
CA PRO A 254 20.12 6.38 -10.67
C PRO A 254 20.02 7.49 -11.71
N GLU A 255 21.05 7.64 -12.55
CA GLU A 255 21.19 8.77 -13.48
C GLU A 255 19.98 8.93 -14.40
N GLU A 256 19.43 7.81 -14.88
CA GLU A 256 18.29 7.76 -15.77
C GLU A 256 16.97 8.25 -15.14
N TYR A 257 16.90 8.36 -13.80
CA TYR A 257 15.73 8.89 -13.10
C TYR A 257 15.88 10.38 -12.76
N LYS A 258 17.10 10.91 -12.64
CA LYS A 258 17.35 12.28 -12.12
C LYS A 258 16.65 13.38 -12.92
N SER A 259 16.44 13.18 -14.22
CA SER A 259 15.78 14.15 -15.10
C SER A 259 14.25 14.01 -15.15
N LYS A 260 13.68 12.98 -14.53
CA LYS A 260 12.25 12.69 -14.58
C LYS A 260 11.42 13.60 -13.68
N TYR A 261 12.00 14.10 -12.59
CA TYR A 261 11.29 14.93 -11.61
C TYR A 261 12.13 16.14 -11.23
N ASP A 262 11.48 17.22 -10.79
CA ASP A 262 12.18 18.40 -10.29
C ASP A 262 12.78 18.15 -8.89
N TYR A 263 12.07 17.36 -8.08
CA TYR A 263 12.48 17.04 -6.72
C TYR A 263 12.33 15.55 -6.43
N PHE A 264 13.37 14.98 -5.82
CA PHE A 264 13.32 13.65 -5.20
C PHE A 264 13.24 13.81 -3.69
N CYS A 265 12.17 13.32 -3.11
CA CYS A 265 11.90 13.34 -1.70
C CYS A 265 12.02 11.94 -1.12
N VAL A 266 12.68 11.82 0.03
CA VAL A 266 12.82 10.56 0.75
C VAL A 266 12.29 10.65 2.16
N TYR A 267 11.58 9.61 2.60
CA TYR A 267 11.15 9.45 3.98
C TYR A 267 11.76 8.20 4.64
N LYS A 268 11.69 8.18 5.97
CA LYS A 268 12.49 7.28 6.81
C LYS A 268 12.23 5.79 6.55
N GLU A 269 10.98 5.43 6.37
CA GLU A 269 10.52 4.05 6.30
C GLU A 269 9.24 3.96 5.46
N ALA A 270 9.06 2.86 4.73
CA ALA A 270 7.80 2.59 4.07
C ALA A 270 6.69 2.50 5.12
N ILE A 271 5.58 3.19 4.86
CA ILE A 271 4.37 3.01 5.68
C ILE A 271 3.36 2.29 4.81
N PHE A 272 3.30 0.98 4.98
CA PHE A 272 2.21 0.16 4.49
C PHE A 272 1.03 0.40 5.40
N GLY A 273 -0.11 0.70 4.80
CA GLY A 273 -1.24 0.97 5.63
C GLY A 273 -1.78 -0.33 6.25
N VAL A 274 -2.59 -0.17 7.28
CA VAL A 274 -3.18 -1.28 8.01
C VAL A 274 -4.43 -1.80 7.31
N ILE A 275 -4.61 -3.12 7.27
CA ILE A 275 -5.88 -3.77 6.89
C ILE A 275 -6.97 -3.35 7.89
N TYR A 276 -7.74 -2.31 7.58
CA TYR A 276 -8.96 -1.98 8.31
C TYR A 276 -10.18 -2.49 7.53
N PRO A 277 -10.83 -3.56 7.99
CA PRO A 277 -12.22 -3.81 7.64
C PRO A 277 -13.14 -2.94 8.51
N TYR A 278 -12.85 -1.64 8.68
CA TYR A 278 -13.77 -0.74 9.37
C TYR A 278 -14.62 0.02 8.36
N ILE A 279 -15.66 -0.65 7.88
CA ILE A 279 -16.74 -0.02 7.11
C ILE A 279 -18.05 -0.34 7.83
N ASN A 280 -18.44 0.53 8.76
CA ASN A 280 -19.75 0.45 9.42
C ASN A 280 -20.77 1.37 8.73
N ASP A 281 -20.82 1.37 7.40
CA ASP A 281 -21.87 2.07 6.67
C ASP A 281 -22.99 1.08 6.27
N VAL A 282 -24.20 1.35 6.78
CA VAL A 282 -25.43 0.65 6.41
C VAL A 282 -25.64 0.67 4.89
N LYS A 283 -25.23 1.73 4.21
CA LYS A 283 -25.31 1.87 2.75
C LYS A 283 -24.41 0.88 2.02
N ILE A 284 -23.20 0.63 2.52
CA ILE A 284 -22.27 -0.35 1.94
C ILE A 284 -22.77 -1.79 2.19
N LYS A 285 -23.38 -2.05 3.36
CA LYS A 285 -24.05 -3.34 3.61
C LYS A 285 -25.22 -3.58 2.64
N ILE A 286 -25.99 -2.54 2.31
CA ILE A 286 -27.09 -2.60 1.34
C ILE A 286 -26.54 -2.79 -0.08
N ALA A 287 -25.48 -2.08 -0.47
CA ALA A 287 -24.83 -2.22 -1.78
C ALA A 287 -24.28 -3.63 -1.99
N LEU A 288 -23.51 -4.16 -1.01
CA LEU A 288 -23.00 -5.53 -1.02
C LEU A 288 -24.13 -6.55 -1.09
N LYS A 289 -25.21 -6.37 -0.30
CA LYS A 289 -26.39 -7.25 -0.36
C LYS A 289 -27.03 -7.26 -1.75
N ASN A 290 -27.22 -6.09 -2.34
CA ASN A 290 -27.85 -5.96 -3.65
C ASN A 290 -26.99 -6.61 -4.75
N LYS A 291 -25.67 -6.43 -4.67
CA LYS A 291 -24.71 -7.01 -5.61
C LYS A 291 -24.61 -8.53 -5.48
N VAL A 292 -24.55 -9.04 -4.25
CA VAL A 292 -24.65 -10.48 -3.95
C VAL A 292 -25.94 -11.08 -4.54
N ASN A 293 -27.09 -10.44 -4.32
CA ASN A 293 -28.35 -10.91 -4.86
C ASN A 293 -28.37 -10.92 -6.39
N LYS A 294 -27.77 -9.90 -7.02
CA LYS A 294 -27.62 -9.82 -8.48
C LYS A 294 -26.78 -10.98 -9.01
N ILE A 295 -25.60 -11.23 -8.43
CA ILE A 295 -24.70 -12.32 -8.84
C ILE A 295 -25.33 -13.69 -8.60
N GLN A 296 -26.10 -13.87 -7.51
CA GLN A 296 -26.84 -15.11 -7.26
C GLN A 296 -28.00 -15.33 -8.25
N SER A 297 -28.56 -14.25 -8.81
CA SER A 297 -29.65 -14.31 -9.80
C SER A 297 -29.18 -14.55 -11.24
N GLU A 298 -27.90 -14.33 -11.54
CA GLU A 298 -27.31 -14.57 -12.86
C GLU A 298 -27.21 -16.08 -13.15
N LYS A 299 -27.52 -16.47 -14.40
CA LYS A 299 -27.43 -17.86 -14.83
C LYS A 299 -25.97 -18.33 -14.80
N PRO A 300 -25.69 -19.59 -14.44
CA PRO A 300 -24.33 -20.13 -14.40
C PRO A 300 -23.57 -19.99 -15.73
N GLU A 301 -24.29 -20.03 -16.85
CA GLU A 301 -23.76 -19.95 -18.21
C GLU A 301 -23.25 -18.54 -18.57
N ASP A 302 -23.75 -17.51 -17.90
CA ASP A 302 -23.40 -16.11 -18.12
C ASP A 302 -22.25 -15.65 -17.20
N LYS A 303 -21.83 -16.50 -16.26
CA LYS A 303 -20.74 -16.22 -15.32
C LYS A 303 -19.42 -16.60 -15.95
N ASN A 304 -18.55 -15.63 -16.16
CA ASN A 304 -17.15 -15.94 -16.42
C ASN A 304 -16.44 -16.32 -15.09
N ALA A 305 -15.28 -16.98 -15.19
CA ALA A 305 -14.54 -17.46 -14.02
C ALA A 305 -14.12 -16.32 -13.06
N GLU A 306 -13.95 -15.10 -13.57
CA GLU A 306 -13.73 -13.89 -12.77
C GLU A 306 -14.99 -13.52 -11.99
N THR A 307 -16.15 -13.43 -12.64
CA THR A 307 -17.45 -13.11 -12.04
C THR A 307 -17.83 -14.09 -10.92
N GLU A 308 -17.53 -15.38 -11.11
CA GLU A 308 -17.79 -16.41 -10.10
C GLU A 308 -16.84 -16.26 -8.89
N THR A 309 -15.56 -15.97 -9.14
CA THR A 309 -14.56 -15.72 -8.08
C THR A 309 -14.89 -14.45 -7.28
N PHE A 310 -15.20 -13.34 -7.96
CA PHE A 310 -15.62 -12.08 -7.32
C PHE A 310 -16.94 -12.25 -6.55
N GLY A 311 -17.90 -12.99 -7.11
CA GLY A 311 -19.17 -13.31 -6.47
C GLY A 311 -19.03 -14.09 -5.17
N ILE A 312 -18.08 -15.03 -5.13
CA ILE A 312 -17.74 -15.76 -3.90
C ILE A 312 -17.14 -14.78 -2.88
N ILE A 313 -16.14 -13.98 -3.26
CA ILE A 313 -15.46 -13.05 -2.33
C ILE A 313 -16.43 -12.00 -1.76
N GLU A 314 -17.31 -11.41 -2.57
CA GLU A 314 -18.31 -10.43 -2.13
C GLU A 314 -19.35 -11.03 -1.17
N ASN A 315 -19.78 -12.28 -1.40
CA ASN A 315 -20.63 -13.03 -0.47
C ASN A 315 -19.95 -13.23 0.89
N LEU A 316 -18.65 -13.52 0.88
CA LEU A 316 -17.89 -13.83 2.08
C LEU A 316 -17.62 -12.57 2.91
N LEU A 317 -17.36 -11.43 2.27
CA LEU A 317 -17.31 -10.12 2.93
C LEU A 317 -18.67 -9.74 3.53
N PHE A 318 -19.77 -9.95 2.80
CA PHE A 318 -21.11 -9.69 3.34
C PHE A 318 -21.41 -10.54 4.58
N VAL A 319 -21.07 -11.84 4.57
CA VAL A 319 -21.21 -12.73 5.72
C VAL A 319 -20.30 -12.31 6.87
N TYR A 320 -19.05 -11.92 6.59
CA TYR A 320 -18.10 -11.41 7.57
C TYR A 320 -18.63 -10.15 8.27
N TYR A 321 -19.10 -9.16 7.50
CA TYR A 321 -19.66 -7.92 8.05
C TYR A 321 -20.98 -8.12 8.80
N GLN A 322 -21.85 -9.03 8.35
CA GLN A 322 -23.06 -9.40 9.08
C GLN A 322 -22.72 -10.04 10.42
N LYS A 323 -21.79 -11.00 10.45
CA LYS A 323 -21.38 -11.67 11.68
C LYS A 323 -20.69 -10.70 12.66
N TYR A 324 -19.75 -9.88 12.18
CA TYR A 324 -19.06 -8.88 13.01
C TYR A 324 -20.02 -7.81 13.58
N ALA A 325 -20.96 -7.31 12.77
CA ALA A 325 -21.96 -6.35 13.24
C ALA A 325 -22.98 -6.95 14.21
N GLN A 326 -23.28 -8.25 14.09
CA GLN A 326 -24.19 -8.96 15.00
C GLN A 326 -23.51 -9.38 16.31
N THR A 327 -22.20 -9.65 16.32
CA THR A 327 -21.44 -9.97 17.54
C THR A 327 -21.02 -8.74 18.34
N ASN A 328 -20.88 -7.56 17.72
CA ASN A 328 -20.49 -6.31 18.39
C ASN A 328 -21.69 -5.41 18.77
N ASN A 329 -22.56 -5.89 19.66
CA ASN A 329 -23.36 -5.02 20.52
C ASN A 329 -22.53 -4.36 21.65
N GLN A 330 -21.22 -4.58 21.67
CA GLN A 330 -20.28 -3.86 22.53
C GLN A 330 -19.56 -2.80 21.71
N LYS A 331 -19.71 -1.52 22.11
CA LYS A 331 -18.85 -0.44 21.66
C LYS A 331 -17.41 -0.78 22.09
N GLN A 332 -16.61 -1.31 21.18
CA GLN A 332 -15.16 -1.37 21.39
C GLN A 332 -14.60 0.05 21.28
N GLU A 333 -13.76 0.46 22.23
CA GLU A 333 -13.11 1.76 22.19
C GLU A 333 -12.01 1.75 21.11
N ILE A 334 -11.84 2.87 20.41
CA ILE A 334 -10.86 3.00 19.29
C ILE A 334 -9.45 2.53 19.72
N GLY A 335 -9.02 2.84 20.95
CA GLY A 335 -7.72 2.43 21.47
C GLY A 335 -7.54 0.91 21.67
N GLU A 336 -8.60 0.11 21.73
CA GLU A 336 -8.50 -1.36 21.74
C GLU A 336 -8.31 -1.91 20.33
N LEU A 337 -8.90 -1.27 19.32
CA LEU A 337 -8.74 -1.62 17.92
C LEU A 337 -7.32 -1.28 17.43
N GLU A 338 -6.79 -0.11 17.81
CA GLU A 338 -5.40 0.28 17.52
C GLU A 338 -4.41 -0.77 18.06
N LYS A 339 -4.57 -1.18 19.34
CA LYS A 339 -3.74 -2.22 19.95
C LYS A 339 -3.91 -3.58 19.27
N TYR A 340 -5.13 -3.96 18.92
CA TYR A 340 -5.41 -5.20 18.20
C TYR A 340 -4.60 -5.27 16.91
N ILE A 341 -4.56 -4.16 16.19
CA ILE A 341 -3.88 -3.99 14.91
C ILE A 341 -2.37 -3.99 15.04
N GLU A 342 -1.82 -3.23 15.99
CA GLU A 342 -0.39 -3.26 16.30
C GLU A 342 0.08 -4.69 16.56
N PHE A 343 -0.73 -5.44 17.31
CA PHE A 343 -0.46 -6.84 17.58
C PHE A 343 -0.66 -7.73 16.36
N LEU A 344 -1.69 -7.52 15.54
CA LEU A 344 -1.97 -8.33 14.34
C LEU A 344 -0.90 -8.16 13.25
N TYR A 345 -0.29 -6.97 13.16
CA TYR A 345 0.86 -6.72 12.30
C TYR A 345 2.19 -7.14 12.95
N SER A 346 2.16 -7.40 14.27
CA SER A 346 3.34 -7.66 15.11
C SER A 346 4.44 -6.62 14.88
N TYR A 347 4.07 -5.34 14.77
CA TYR A 347 4.99 -4.22 14.53
C TYR A 347 5.92 -4.41 13.31
N GLY A 348 5.45 -5.04 12.22
CA GLY A 348 6.21 -5.25 10.97
C GLY A 348 6.99 -6.56 10.88
N TRP A 349 7.03 -7.34 11.97
CA TRP A 349 7.88 -8.54 12.04
C TRP A 349 7.39 -9.69 11.16
N ILE A 350 6.11 -9.69 10.79
CA ILE A 350 5.56 -10.66 9.84
C ILE A 350 6.14 -10.41 8.44
N GLU A 351 6.12 -9.16 8.00
CA GLU A 351 6.63 -8.75 6.69
C GLU A 351 8.13 -9.03 6.56
N ASP A 352 8.92 -8.60 7.55
CA ASP A 352 10.35 -8.88 7.63
C ASP A 352 10.67 -10.37 7.48
N TYR A 353 9.85 -11.24 8.10
CA TYR A 353 10.02 -12.68 8.02
C TYR A 353 9.68 -13.23 6.63
N LEU A 354 8.63 -12.73 5.99
CA LEU A 354 8.23 -13.18 4.65
C LEU A 354 9.28 -12.79 3.60
N TYR A 355 9.95 -11.64 3.76
CA TYR A 355 11.06 -11.24 2.88
C TYR A 355 12.37 -11.99 3.15
N GLU A 356 12.75 -12.16 4.42
CA GLU A 356 13.98 -12.87 4.79
C GLU A 356 13.72 -13.98 5.83
N PRO A 357 13.24 -15.16 5.40
CA PRO A 357 12.93 -16.27 6.31
C PRO A 357 14.19 -16.83 6.97
N ALA A 358 14.30 -16.71 8.29
CA ALA A 358 15.39 -17.30 9.07
C ALA A 358 14.87 -17.89 10.39
N ASN A 359 15.63 -18.82 10.99
CA ASN A 359 15.31 -19.44 12.28
C ASN A 359 15.52 -18.43 13.43
N ASP A 360 14.61 -17.48 13.52
CA ASP A 360 14.82 -16.21 14.21
C ASP A 360 14.01 -16.12 15.51
N GLU A 361 14.54 -15.35 16.46
CA GLU A 361 13.87 -14.86 17.67
C GLU A 361 12.54 -14.14 17.32
N ARG A 362 12.42 -13.63 16.08
CA ARG A 362 11.19 -13.03 15.52
C ARG A 362 9.94 -13.90 15.68
N ILE A 363 10.05 -15.21 15.52
CA ILE A 363 8.90 -16.12 15.61
C ILE A 363 8.26 -16.06 17.00
N GLY A 364 9.08 -15.99 18.06
CA GLY A 364 8.57 -15.88 19.43
C GLY A 364 7.81 -14.58 19.66
N TYR A 365 8.30 -13.48 19.10
CA TYR A 365 7.66 -12.17 19.18
C TYR A 365 6.31 -12.13 18.44
N VAL A 366 6.28 -12.64 17.21
CA VAL A 366 5.05 -12.74 16.41
C VAL A 366 4.00 -13.58 17.14
N LEU A 367 4.38 -14.75 17.66
CA LEU A 367 3.47 -15.60 18.42
C LEU A 367 2.94 -14.90 19.68
N CYS A 368 3.77 -14.13 20.39
CA CYS A 368 3.34 -13.36 21.55
C CYS A 368 2.26 -12.32 21.16
N ASN A 369 2.51 -11.56 20.09
CA ASN A 369 1.58 -10.54 19.61
C ASN A 369 0.29 -11.14 19.05
N MET A 370 0.34 -12.22 18.28
CA MET A 370 -0.89 -12.87 17.81
C MET A 370 -1.75 -13.37 18.97
N ASN A 371 -1.14 -13.88 20.04
CA ASN A 371 -1.87 -14.25 21.24
C ASN A 371 -2.50 -13.04 21.96
N ARG A 372 -1.90 -11.85 21.88
CA ARG A 372 -2.49 -10.60 22.37
C ARG A 372 -3.64 -10.14 21.47
N ALA A 373 -3.46 -10.15 20.16
CA ALA A 373 -4.52 -9.85 19.19
C ALA A 373 -5.72 -10.79 19.37
N LYS A 374 -5.47 -12.09 19.51
CA LYS A 374 -6.51 -13.09 19.78
C LYS A 374 -7.25 -12.84 21.10
N LYS A 375 -6.63 -12.24 22.12
CA LYS A 375 -7.37 -11.90 23.36
C LYS A 375 -8.37 -10.76 23.16
N ILE A 376 -8.08 -9.85 22.24
CA ILE A 376 -8.96 -8.72 21.92
C ILE A 376 -10.12 -9.18 21.02
N ALA A 377 -9.88 -10.12 20.10
CA ALA A 377 -10.89 -10.68 19.20
C ALA A 377 -10.83 -12.24 19.11
N PRO A 378 -11.23 -12.97 20.16
CA PRO A 378 -10.93 -14.41 20.30
C PRO A 378 -11.61 -15.35 19.30
N ASN A 379 -12.76 -14.94 18.74
CA ASN A 379 -13.55 -15.77 17.82
C ASN A 379 -14.10 -14.99 16.60
N ASN A 380 -13.77 -13.70 16.49
CA ASN A 380 -14.36 -12.80 15.48
C ASN A 380 -13.45 -12.58 14.27
N ASP A 381 -12.23 -13.13 14.31
CA ASP A 381 -11.26 -13.06 13.22
C ASP A 381 -10.47 -14.37 13.13
N ILE A 382 -10.10 -14.75 11.92
CA ILE A 382 -9.24 -15.90 11.62
C ILE A 382 -7.76 -15.53 11.65
N TRP A 383 -7.40 -14.27 11.41
CA TRP A 383 -6.01 -13.88 11.13
C TRP A 383 -5.05 -14.11 12.29
N PRO A 384 -5.37 -13.77 13.57
CA PRO A 384 -4.50 -14.11 14.68
C PRO A 384 -4.23 -15.61 14.79
N GLN A 385 -5.26 -16.45 14.64
CA GLN A 385 -5.12 -17.89 14.72
C GLN A 385 -4.38 -18.47 13.50
N TYR A 386 -4.61 -17.91 12.31
CA TYR A 386 -3.89 -18.28 11.10
C TYR A 386 -2.38 -18.04 11.28
N TRP A 387 -1.99 -16.85 11.73
CA TRP A 387 -0.58 -16.52 11.95
C TRP A 387 0.05 -17.34 13.06
N ILE A 388 -0.68 -17.62 14.16
CA ILE A 388 -0.21 -18.57 15.19
C ILE A 388 0.11 -19.92 14.55
N SER A 389 -0.82 -20.46 13.76
CA SER A 389 -0.67 -21.78 13.13
C SER A 389 0.49 -21.80 12.12
N TYR A 390 0.62 -20.74 11.32
CA TYR A 390 1.70 -20.57 10.36
C TYR A 390 3.07 -20.54 11.05
N PHE A 391 3.25 -19.68 12.06
CA PHE A 391 4.55 -19.49 12.70
C PHE A 391 4.96 -20.65 13.62
N GLU A 392 4.02 -21.36 14.24
CA GLU A 392 4.33 -22.64 14.90
C GLU A 392 4.77 -23.71 13.89
N THR A 393 4.23 -23.68 12.66
CA THR A 393 4.66 -24.58 11.58
C THR A 393 6.08 -24.27 11.12
N GLU A 394 6.42 -22.99 10.94
CA GLU A 394 7.79 -22.60 10.58
C GLU A 394 8.78 -22.94 11.70
N LYS A 395 8.40 -22.74 12.96
CA LYS A 395 9.19 -23.19 14.11
C LYS A 395 9.45 -24.71 14.08
N ALA A 396 8.43 -25.50 13.77
CA ALA A 396 8.55 -26.96 13.66
C ALA A 396 9.46 -27.39 12.49
N LYS A 397 9.45 -26.65 11.37
CA LYS A 397 10.38 -26.88 10.27
C LYS A 397 11.83 -26.66 10.68
N TYR A 398 12.11 -25.58 11.39
CA TYR A 398 13.46 -25.29 11.85
C TYR A 398 13.96 -26.29 12.91
N SER A 399 13.09 -26.69 13.84
CA SER A 399 13.49 -27.64 14.89
C SER A 399 13.58 -29.07 14.39
N GLY A 400 12.79 -29.45 13.38
CA GLY A 400 12.66 -30.82 12.89
C GLY A 400 12.00 -31.78 13.88
N LYS A 401 11.52 -31.31 15.04
CA LYS A 401 11.00 -32.17 16.11
C LYS A 401 9.53 -32.51 15.88
N LYS A 402 9.18 -33.80 15.97
CA LYS A 402 7.79 -34.26 15.85
C LYS A 402 6.83 -33.55 16.82
N ASN A 403 7.27 -33.23 18.04
CA ASN A 403 6.43 -32.54 19.02
C ASN A 403 6.04 -31.12 18.58
N ASP A 404 6.91 -30.42 17.87
CA ASP A 404 6.60 -29.07 17.38
C ASP A 404 5.61 -29.14 16.21
N TYR A 405 5.71 -30.16 15.35
CA TYR A 405 4.69 -30.41 14.32
C TYR A 405 3.33 -30.80 14.92
N LYS A 406 3.29 -31.55 16.04
CA LYS A 406 2.04 -31.81 16.76
C LYS A 406 1.40 -30.53 17.27
N LYS A 407 2.22 -29.62 17.80
CA LYS A 407 1.75 -28.32 18.30
C LYS A 407 1.20 -27.46 17.15
N ALA A 408 1.95 -27.35 16.05
CA ALA A 408 1.49 -26.63 14.86
C ALA A 408 0.17 -27.20 14.33
N LEU A 409 0.05 -28.52 14.22
CA LEU A 409 -1.18 -29.19 13.81
C LEU A 409 -2.37 -28.88 14.74
N ALA A 410 -2.14 -28.84 16.05
CA ALA A 410 -3.19 -28.47 17.01
C ALA A 410 -3.69 -27.03 16.80
N GLU A 411 -2.80 -26.09 16.46
CA GLU A 411 -3.20 -24.71 16.15
C GLU A 411 -3.99 -24.61 14.84
N TRP A 412 -3.60 -25.36 13.81
CA TRP A 412 -4.38 -25.45 12.58
C TRP A 412 -5.77 -26.03 12.79
N ASN A 413 -5.91 -27.05 13.65
CA ASN A 413 -7.22 -27.60 13.98
C ASN A 413 -8.13 -26.57 14.69
N LYS A 414 -7.58 -25.72 15.56
CA LYS A 414 -8.33 -24.59 16.14
C LYS A 414 -8.77 -23.59 15.07
N LEU A 415 -7.99 -23.41 14.00
CA LEU A 415 -8.40 -22.56 12.87
C LEU A 415 -9.56 -23.19 12.10
N LEU A 416 -9.55 -24.52 11.89
CA LEU A 416 -10.64 -25.26 11.24
C LEU A 416 -11.95 -25.23 12.02
N GLU A 417 -11.91 -24.99 13.33
CA GLU A 417 -13.09 -24.77 14.17
C GLU A 417 -13.75 -23.40 13.91
N ASN A 418 -13.05 -22.47 13.25
CA ASN A 418 -13.61 -21.16 12.92
C ASN A 418 -14.27 -21.18 11.54
N ASP A 419 -15.60 -21.06 11.52
CA ASP A 419 -16.42 -21.08 10.29
C ASP A 419 -15.98 -20.04 9.25
N LEU A 420 -15.39 -18.93 9.66
CA LEU A 420 -14.90 -17.89 8.75
C LEU A 420 -13.72 -18.39 7.88
N LEU A 421 -13.02 -19.46 8.29
CA LEU A 421 -11.92 -20.02 7.50
C LEU A 421 -12.42 -20.62 6.18
N TYR A 422 -13.59 -21.27 6.19
CA TYR A 422 -14.13 -21.92 4.97
C TYR A 422 -14.53 -20.92 3.89
N ALA A 423 -14.57 -19.65 4.28
CA ALA A 423 -14.78 -18.47 3.46
C ALA A 423 -13.48 -17.71 3.13
N SER A 424 -12.31 -18.26 3.48
CA SER A 424 -11.06 -17.52 3.42
C SER A 424 -10.18 -17.93 2.24
N PRO A 425 -9.46 -16.99 1.59
CA PRO A 425 -8.47 -17.32 0.57
C PRO A 425 -7.33 -18.22 1.10
N VAL A 426 -7.11 -18.26 2.42
CA VAL A 426 -6.06 -19.10 3.03
C VAL A 426 -6.52 -20.51 3.37
N LEU A 427 -7.75 -20.93 3.03
CA LEU A 427 -8.24 -22.28 3.30
C LEU A 427 -7.38 -23.37 2.62
N LYS A 428 -7.09 -23.19 1.32
CA LYS A 428 -6.25 -24.14 0.58
C LYS A 428 -4.85 -24.25 1.18
N LEU A 429 -4.24 -23.11 1.49
CA LEU A 429 -2.94 -23.06 2.16
C LEU A 429 -2.97 -23.72 3.55
N THR A 430 -4.08 -23.56 4.28
CA THR A 430 -4.31 -24.23 5.56
C THR A 430 -4.28 -25.74 5.39
N TYR A 431 -5.01 -26.29 4.42
CA TYR A 431 -4.99 -27.74 4.14
C TYR A 431 -3.61 -28.23 3.71
N GLN A 432 -2.89 -27.47 2.87
CA GLN A 432 -1.52 -27.80 2.48
C GLN A 432 -0.58 -27.89 3.71
N LYS A 433 -0.65 -26.91 4.62
CA LYS A 433 0.19 -26.88 5.83
C LYS A 433 -0.18 -27.99 6.81
N ILE A 434 -1.48 -28.29 6.97
CA ILE A 434 -1.95 -29.43 7.78
C ILE A 434 -1.44 -30.75 7.19
N SER A 435 -1.60 -30.96 5.89
CA SER A 435 -1.11 -32.14 5.16
C SER A 435 0.38 -32.36 5.40
N MET A 436 1.18 -31.30 5.33
CA MET A 436 2.62 -31.34 5.60
C MET A 436 2.91 -31.74 7.06
N CYS A 437 2.19 -31.16 8.03
CA CYS A 437 2.35 -31.53 9.44
C CYS A 437 2.00 -33.02 9.68
N GLU A 438 0.88 -33.51 9.15
CA GLU A 438 0.45 -34.90 9.26
C GLU A 438 1.49 -35.86 8.64
N GLU A 439 2.05 -35.51 7.48
CA GLU A 439 3.13 -36.28 6.84
C GLU A 439 4.37 -36.37 7.72
N LYS A 440 4.81 -35.25 8.32
CA LYS A 440 5.97 -35.23 9.23
C LYS A 440 5.74 -36.02 10.52
N LEU A 441 4.48 -36.20 10.90
CA LEU A 441 4.10 -37.06 12.01
C LEU A 441 4.01 -38.55 11.64
N GLY A 442 3.97 -38.88 10.34
CA GLY A 442 3.82 -40.24 9.82
C GLY A 442 2.37 -40.65 9.56
N ASN A 443 1.43 -39.70 9.53
CA ASN A 443 0.01 -39.95 9.34
C ASN A 443 -0.38 -39.83 7.85
N THR A 444 0.09 -40.76 7.03
CA THR A 444 0.00 -40.69 5.56
C THR A 444 -1.44 -40.58 5.04
N GLU A 445 -2.39 -41.31 5.62
CA GLU A 445 -3.80 -41.26 5.21
C GLU A 445 -4.43 -39.87 5.42
N LYS A 446 -4.17 -39.25 6.58
CA LYS A 446 -4.66 -37.89 6.88
C LYS A 446 -3.99 -36.85 6.01
N SER A 447 -2.68 -36.99 5.77
CA SER A 447 -1.97 -36.12 4.84
C SER A 447 -2.63 -36.15 3.45
N GLN A 448 -2.90 -37.35 2.91
CA GLN A 448 -3.59 -37.51 1.63
C GLN A 448 -5.00 -36.92 1.62
N TYR A 449 -5.78 -37.13 2.68
CA TYR A 449 -7.10 -36.53 2.84
C TYR A 449 -7.05 -35.00 2.68
N TYR A 450 -6.12 -34.31 3.36
CA TYR A 450 -6.00 -32.86 3.26
C TYR A 450 -5.45 -32.40 1.91
N ARG A 451 -4.55 -33.16 1.25
CA ARG A 451 -4.12 -32.85 -0.12
C ARG A 451 -5.26 -32.90 -1.13
N GLN A 452 -6.27 -33.75 -0.93
CA GLN A 452 -7.45 -33.81 -1.81
C GLN A 452 -8.43 -32.66 -1.58
N LYS A 453 -8.25 -31.88 -0.50
CA LYS A 453 -9.10 -30.73 -0.15
C LYS A 453 -8.49 -29.38 -0.59
N GLU A 454 -7.24 -29.38 -1.04
CA GLU A 454 -6.61 -28.28 -1.79
C GLU A 454 -7.35 -28.06 -3.13
#